data_AF-T0Z8W5-F1
#
_entry.id   AF-T0Z8W5-F1
#
_cell.length_a   1.000
_cell.length_b   1.000
_cell.length_c   1.000
_cell.angle_alpha   90.00
_cell.angle_beta   90.00
_cell.angle_gamma   90.00
#
_symmetry.space_group_name_H-M   'P 1'
#
loop_
_entity.id
_entity.type
_entity.pdbx_description
1 polymer ?
#
loop_
_entity_poly.entity_id
_entity_poly.type
_entity_poly.pdbx_seq_one_letter_code
_entity_poly.pdbx_strand_id
1 'polypeptide(L)'
;MVASILALAACAVGPRVTRPSPPRASAYTAPERQPRLIPGHGEPPQRLVVDGAIPAQWWDLFHSAALESVLRRAIADNPTLVAAHATLAQTRQVLR
;
A
#
# COMPACT_ATOMS: atom_id res chain seq x y z
N MET A 1 30.86 -26.29 36.27
CA MET A 1 29.49 -25.76 36.16
C MET A 1 29.53 -24.27 35.80
N VAL A 2 30.07 -23.91 34.63
CA VAL A 2 30.13 -22.51 34.13
C VAL A 2 29.98 -22.49 32.61
N ALA A 3 30.52 -23.50 31.92
CA ALA A 3 30.42 -23.66 30.47
C ALA A 3 28.97 -23.75 29.94
N SER A 4 28.03 -24.29 30.73
CA SER A 4 26.64 -24.47 30.30
C SER A 4 25.85 -23.16 30.19
N ILE A 5 26.26 -22.07 30.87
CA ILE A 5 25.49 -20.81 30.91
C ILE A 5 25.72 -19.96 29.65
N LEU A 6 26.92 -20.03 29.05
CA LEU A 6 27.25 -19.26 27.84
C LEU A 6 26.53 -19.78 26.59
N ALA A 7 26.14 -21.06 26.56
CA ALA A 7 25.48 -21.69 25.41
C ALA A 7 24.04 -21.22 25.17
N LEU A 8 23.36 -20.63 26.18
CA LEU A 8 21.97 -20.16 26.06
C LEU A 8 21.84 -18.73 25.52
N ALA A 9 22.92 -17.95 25.48
CA ALA A 9 22.88 -16.55 25.01
C ALA A 9 22.97 -16.42 23.47
N ALA A 10 23.21 -17.51 22.74
CA ALA A 10 23.46 -17.51 21.31
C ALA A 10 22.19 -17.55 20.42
N CYS A 11 21.00 -17.71 21.00
CA CYS A 11 19.78 -18.03 20.22
C CYS A 11 18.95 -16.82 19.73
N ALA A 12 19.39 -15.57 19.94
CA ALA A 12 18.61 -14.40 19.51
C ALA A 12 19.49 -13.33 18.86
N VAL A 13 20.02 -13.62 17.66
CA VAL A 13 20.77 -12.63 16.86
C VAL A 13 20.24 -12.62 15.43
N GLY A 14 19.00 -12.14 15.28
CA GLY A 14 18.52 -11.69 13.96
C GLY A 14 19.12 -10.33 13.63
N PRO A 15 19.47 -10.03 12.37
CA PRO A 15 19.95 -8.71 12.00
C PRO A 15 18.89 -7.66 12.35
N ARG A 16 19.31 -6.55 12.97
CA ARG A 16 18.43 -5.43 13.29
C ARG A 16 17.94 -4.81 11.98
N VAL A 17 16.71 -5.12 11.58
CA VAL A 17 16.10 -4.54 10.39
C VAL A 17 15.74 -3.08 10.68
N THR A 18 16.44 -2.16 10.04
CA THR A 18 16.10 -0.73 10.06
C THR A 18 15.38 -0.37 8.77
N ARG A 19 14.34 0.46 8.85
CA ARG A 19 13.69 1.01 7.66
C ARG A 19 14.76 1.75 6.82
N PRO A 20 14.89 1.45 5.52
CA PRO A 20 15.82 2.17 4.66
C PRO A 20 15.40 3.65 4.59
N SER A 21 16.39 4.54 4.45
CA SER A 21 16.12 5.95 4.19
C SER A 21 15.26 6.10 2.93
N PRO A 22 14.26 7.00 2.92
CA PRO A 22 13.48 7.25 1.73
C PRO A 22 14.37 7.78 0.59
N PRO A 23 13.93 7.63 -0.67
CA PRO A 23 14.59 8.27 -1.80
C PRO A 23 14.75 9.78 -1.58
N ARG A 24 15.82 10.37 -2.13
CA ARG A 24 16.07 11.83 -2.04
C ARG A 24 15.09 12.68 -2.87
N ALA A 25 14.22 12.06 -3.67
CA ALA A 25 13.26 12.77 -4.49
C ALA A 25 12.18 13.41 -3.60
N SER A 26 12.04 14.73 -3.71
CA SER A 26 11.04 15.53 -2.97
C SER A 26 9.73 15.75 -3.75
N ALA A 27 9.68 15.35 -5.02
CA ALA A 27 8.52 15.50 -5.88
C ALA A 27 8.45 14.40 -6.95
N TYR A 28 7.23 14.07 -7.37
CA TYR A 28 6.97 13.17 -8.50
C TYR A 28 7.15 13.86 -9.86
N THR A 29 7.16 15.19 -9.88
CA THR A 29 7.29 16.02 -11.10
C THR A 29 8.47 16.97 -11.02
N ALA A 30 8.98 17.38 -12.19
CA ALA A 30 9.99 18.43 -12.26
C ALA A 30 9.44 19.77 -11.70
N PRO A 31 10.28 20.61 -11.06
CA PRO A 31 9.84 21.83 -10.36
C PRO A 31 9.03 22.81 -11.20
N GLU A 32 9.23 22.81 -12.52
CA GLU A 32 8.60 23.77 -13.44
C GLU A 32 7.34 23.23 -14.12
N ARG A 33 6.96 21.97 -13.88
CA ARG A 33 5.73 21.42 -14.46
C ARG A 33 4.54 21.95 -13.68
N GLN A 34 3.75 22.81 -14.33
CA GLN A 34 2.49 23.31 -13.76
C GLN A 34 1.63 22.12 -13.33
N PRO A 35 0.95 22.16 -12.16
CA PRO A 35 0.05 21.10 -11.72
C PRO A 35 -1.21 21.01 -12.60
N ARG A 36 -1.31 21.84 -13.64
CA ARG A 36 -2.38 21.87 -14.62
C ARG A 36 -2.03 20.93 -15.78
N LEU A 37 -2.75 19.83 -15.89
CA LEU A 37 -2.68 18.95 -17.05
C LEU A 37 -3.37 19.67 -18.22
N ILE A 38 -2.67 19.77 -19.34
CA ILE A 38 -3.23 20.33 -20.58
C ILE A 38 -4.10 19.24 -21.22
N PRO A 39 -5.38 19.52 -21.52
CA PRO A 39 -6.25 18.55 -22.19
C PRO A 39 -5.73 18.23 -23.58
N GLY A 40 -5.72 16.94 -23.95
CA GLY A 40 -5.30 16.50 -25.28
C GLY A 40 -6.48 16.20 -26.21
N HIS A 41 -7.66 15.90 -25.67
CA HIS A 41 -8.78 15.32 -26.39
C HIS A 41 -10.12 15.99 -26.03
N GLY A 42 -10.07 17.28 -25.65
CA GLY A 42 -11.27 18.07 -25.33
C GLY A 42 -11.73 17.98 -23.88
N GLU A 43 -10.94 17.38 -22.98
CA GLU A 43 -11.26 17.32 -21.56
C GLU A 43 -11.14 18.70 -20.88
N PRO A 44 -11.79 18.93 -19.73
CA PRO A 44 -11.51 20.11 -18.93
C PRO A 44 -10.07 20.08 -18.38
N PRO A 45 -9.44 21.25 -18.15
CA PRO A 45 -8.11 21.31 -17.53
C PRO A 45 -8.14 20.66 -16.14
N GLN A 46 -7.28 19.67 -15.91
CA GLN A 46 -7.21 18.96 -14.64
C GLN A 46 -6.09 19.53 -13.77
N ARG A 47 -6.26 19.43 -12.45
CA ARG A 47 -5.24 19.85 -11.48
C ARG A 47 -4.79 18.65 -10.64
N LEU A 48 -3.49 18.46 -10.56
CA LEU A 48 -2.88 17.51 -9.61
C LEU A 48 -2.88 18.12 -8.21
N VAL A 49 -3.44 17.39 -7.25
CA VAL A 49 -3.39 17.73 -5.83
C VAL A 49 -2.35 16.83 -5.17
N VAL A 50 -1.20 17.41 -4.84
CA VAL A 50 -0.15 16.72 -4.08
C VAL A 50 -0.66 16.52 -2.64
N ASP A 51 -0.34 15.37 -2.04
CA ASP A 51 -0.74 14.98 -0.68
C ASP A 51 -2.26 14.89 -0.44
N GLY A 52 -3.05 14.77 -1.50
CA GLY A 52 -4.48 14.48 -1.39
C GLY A 52 -4.75 13.08 -0.84
N ALA A 53 -5.65 12.97 0.13
CA ALA A 53 -6.11 11.67 0.62
C ALA A 53 -7.00 10.99 -0.44
N ILE A 54 -6.65 9.75 -0.82
CA ILE A 54 -7.50 8.91 -1.68
C ILE A 54 -8.31 7.97 -0.77
N PRO A 55 -9.64 7.93 -0.90
CA PRO A 55 -10.46 7.03 -0.10
C PRO A 55 -10.18 5.56 -0.47
N ALA A 56 -10.38 4.64 0.47
CA ALA A 56 -10.23 3.21 0.20
C ALA A 56 -11.12 2.74 -0.96
N GLN A 57 -12.34 3.29 -1.03
CA GLN A 57 -13.29 3.14 -2.13
C GLN A 57 -13.08 4.24 -3.19
N TRP A 58 -11.90 4.21 -3.80
CA TRP A 58 -11.47 5.19 -4.80
C TRP A 58 -12.39 5.31 -6.01
N TRP A 59 -13.16 4.26 -6.32
CA TRP A 59 -14.06 4.24 -7.48
C TRP A 59 -15.22 5.22 -7.34
N ASP A 60 -15.60 5.63 -6.13
CA ASP A 60 -16.66 6.61 -5.90
C ASP A 60 -16.31 7.97 -6.51
N LEU A 61 -15.01 8.27 -6.67
CA LEU A 61 -14.52 9.49 -7.33
C LEU A 61 -14.93 9.59 -8.80
N PHE A 62 -15.30 8.46 -9.43
CA PHE A 62 -15.76 8.43 -10.82
C PHE A 62 -17.25 8.74 -10.97
N HIS A 63 -18.02 8.76 -9.86
CA HIS A 63 -19.46 8.98 -9.86
C HIS A 63 -20.23 8.07 -10.84
N SER A 64 -19.74 6.85 -11.06
CA SER A 64 -20.33 5.89 -11.99
C SER A 64 -21.00 4.75 -11.22
N ALA A 65 -22.33 4.75 -11.21
CA ALA A 65 -23.13 3.70 -10.56
C ALA A 65 -22.87 2.30 -11.16
N ALA A 66 -22.56 2.25 -12.47
CA ALA A 66 -22.20 1.00 -13.13
C ALA A 66 -20.86 0.45 -12.60
N LEU A 67 -19.85 1.31 -12.47
CA LEU A 67 -18.54 0.94 -11.92
C LEU A 67 -18.65 0.49 -10.46
N GLU A 68 -19.39 1.25 -9.65
CA GLU A 68 -19.63 0.92 -8.24
C GLU A 68 -20.30 -0.45 -8.10
N SER A 69 -21.33 -0.74 -8.91
CA SER A 69 -22.04 -2.03 -8.89
C SER A 69 -21.13 -3.21 -9.25
N VAL A 70 -20.24 -3.04 -10.22
CA VAL A 70 -19.27 -4.08 -10.60
C VAL A 70 -18.27 -4.30 -9.47
N LEU A 71 -17.67 -3.23 -8.93
CA LEU A 71 -16.67 -3.35 -7.87
C LEU A 71 -17.24 -3.92 -6.57
N ARG A 72 -18.45 -3.52 -6.17
CA ARG A 72 -19.12 -4.08 -4.99
C ARG A 72 -19.30 -5.59 -5.11
N ARG A 73 -19.80 -6.08 -6.25
CA ARG A 73 -19.93 -7.53 -6.50
C ARG A 73 -18.57 -8.22 -6.54
N ALA A 74 -17.61 -7.62 -7.25
CA ALA A 74 -16.28 -8.19 -7.40
C ALA A 74 -15.48 -8.27 -6.08
N ILE A 75 -15.75 -7.40 -5.10
CA ILE A 75 -15.15 -7.43 -3.77
C ILE A 75 -15.89 -8.41 -2.86
N ALA A 76 -17.22 -8.44 -2.90
CA ALA A 76 -18.04 -9.29 -2.03
C ALA A 76 -17.77 -10.79 -2.26
N ASP A 77 -17.63 -11.19 -3.53
CA ASP A 77 -17.52 -12.60 -3.92
C ASP A 77 -16.12 -12.96 -4.44
N ASN A 78 -15.07 -12.31 -3.95
CA ASN A 78 -13.70 -12.49 -4.47
C ASN A 78 -12.93 -13.64 -3.80
N PRO A 79 -12.67 -14.78 -4.46
CA PRO A 79 -11.93 -15.88 -3.85
C PRO A 79 -10.47 -15.53 -3.57
N THR A 80 -9.87 -14.64 -4.35
CA THR A 80 -8.48 -14.18 -4.16
C THR A 80 -8.34 -13.32 -2.91
N LEU A 81 -9.32 -12.45 -2.61
CA LEU A 81 -9.31 -11.69 -1.35
C LEU A 81 -9.48 -12.61 -0.14
N VAL A 82 -10.36 -13.61 -0.23
CA VAL A 82 -10.52 -14.63 0.82
C VAL A 82 -9.20 -15.37 1.07
N ALA A 83 -8.53 -15.83 0.01
CA ALA A 83 -7.24 -16.49 0.12
C ALA A 83 -6.17 -15.60 0.77
N ALA A 84 -6.08 -14.32 0.36
CA ALA A 84 -5.14 -13.37 0.94
C ALA A 84 -5.39 -13.13 2.44
N HIS A 85 -6.64 -13.02 2.87
CA HIS A 85 -7.00 -12.91 4.28
C HIS A 85 -6.63 -14.17 5.08
N ALA A 86 -6.83 -15.35 4.49
CA ALA A 86 -6.45 -16.61 5.11
C ALA A 86 -4.92 -16.72 5.28
N THR A 87 -4.13 -16.32 4.28
CA THR A 87 -2.67 -16.25 4.38
C THR A 87 -2.24 -15.31 5.51
N LEU A 88 -2.84 -14.13 5.60
CA LEU A 88 -2.54 -13.19 6.69
C LEU A 88 -2.88 -13.76 8.07
N ALA A 89 -4.01 -14.47 8.20
CA ALA A 89 -4.41 -15.15 9.42
C ALA A 89 -3.43 -16.27 9.80
N GLN A 90 -3.04 -17.10 8.83
CA GLN A 90 -2.05 -18.16 9.02
C GLN A 90 -0.72 -17.60 9.54
N THR A 91 -0.18 -16.56 8.91
CA THR A 91 1.07 -15.93 9.36
C THR A 91 0.95 -15.41 10.79
N ARG A 92 -0.19 -14.81 11.16
CA ARG A 92 -0.42 -14.35 12.54
C ARG A 92 -0.49 -15.48 13.57
N GLN A 93 -0.94 -16.68 13.19
CA GLN A 93 -0.90 -17.84 14.09
C GLN A 93 0.51 -18.41 14.21
N VAL A 94 1.28 -18.44 13.12
CA VAL A 94 2.68 -18.92 13.12
C VAL A 94 3.60 -18.01 13.93
N LEU A 95 3.30 -16.71 14.01
CA LEU A 95 4.06 -15.72 14.78
C LEU A 95 3.61 -15.56 16.24
N ARG A 96 2.57 -16.28 16.69
CA ARG A 96 2.19 -16.35 18.10
C ARG A 96 3.07 -17.34 18.84
#